data_AF-A0A6N2YS81-F1
#
_entry.id   AF-A0A6N2YS81-F1
#
_cell.length_a   1.000
_cell.length_b   1.000
_cell.length_c   1.000
_cell.angle_alpha   90.00
_cell.angle_beta   90.00
_cell.angle_gamma   90.00
#
_symmetry.space_group_name_H-M   'P 1'
#
loop_
_entity.id
_entity.type
_entity.pdbx_description
1 polymer ?
#
loop_
_entity_poly.entity_id
_entity_poly.type
_entity_poly.pdbx_seq_one_letter_code
_entity_poly.pdbx_strand_id
1 'polypeptide(L)'
;MSAFEHLLHEYKLCISKEKSDDWERPFITPISMSKIKIDALLSDFIRMRKSHQDIEDVLEDGIAEDEEIDDVDDRKIEEALECKDFIYINSKEVNRAFKSLMVENDVKSKDIMNYTLAVISTKLESLLKKFDKNFYVLTKAVEQHKRKDECQKKIYQMEKMLHRYLDGMIDVIFFLYSDCKRVNTTLKMMNILNNMIIYLGSNYKEKDGRIIKRFSSALRDEIFKKIQNEITIVFKTTSFDINAQIETLYFLITLKSMPRHYGIDSNSLNNYFSGRGNDRFDTSKLNALSIIILMYYYGNTKAFGNDKKYLIEGINNKYKSVNLPDKRKDAELIILALDLLACPYITHNDRKVMCKVLQIDEAKQTLIERYFRRHKFMFTKWTNVDLTKELGAKVSQEVYT
;
A
#
# COMPACT_ATOMS: atom_id res chain seq x y z
N MET A 1 21.58 38.53 -1.16
CA MET A 1 21.93 37.29 -1.88
C MET A 1 23.43 37.23 -1.95
N SER A 2 24.03 36.10 -1.54
CA SER A 2 25.49 35.93 -1.63
C SER A 2 25.92 35.82 -3.10
N ALA A 3 27.18 36.12 -3.42
CA ALA A 3 27.71 35.95 -4.78
C ALA A 3 27.53 34.51 -5.31
N PHE A 4 27.52 33.53 -4.40
CA PHE A 4 27.27 32.12 -4.70
C PHE A 4 25.83 31.83 -5.14
N GLU A 5 24.82 32.45 -4.50
CA GLU A 5 23.42 32.29 -4.91
C GLU A 5 23.15 32.85 -6.31
N HIS A 6 23.84 33.93 -6.70
CA HIS A 6 23.75 34.49 -8.04
C HIS A 6 24.28 33.54 -9.12
N LEU A 7 25.45 32.93 -8.88
CA LEU A 7 26.04 31.94 -9.80
C LEU A 7 25.15 30.71 -9.96
N LEU A 8 24.54 30.22 -8.89
CA LEU A 8 23.59 29.09 -8.97
C LEU A 8 22.39 29.41 -9.87
N HIS A 9 21.90 30.64 -9.80
CA HIS A 9 20.73 31.06 -10.57
C HIS A 9 20.97 31.07 -12.09
N GLU A 10 22.21 31.31 -12.54
CA GLU A 10 22.60 31.19 -13.96
C GLU A 10 22.39 29.77 -14.50
N TYR A 11 22.54 28.76 -13.64
CA TYR A 11 22.32 27.35 -13.98
C TYR A 11 20.91 26.85 -13.60
N LYS A 12 19.97 27.75 -13.25
CA LYS A 12 18.64 27.42 -12.72
C LYS A 12 18.66 26.59 -11.43
N LEU A 13 19.73 26.73 -10.64
CA LEU A 13 19.84 26.15 -9.31
C LEU A 13 19.49 27.20 -8.25
N CYS A 14 18.89 26.76 -7.15
CA CYS A 14 18.60 27.61 -6.00
C CYS A 14 18.89 26.86 -4.70
N ILE A 15 19.36 27.57 -3.68
CA ILE A 15 19.48 27.01 -2.33
C ILE A 15 18.11 27.05 -1.69
N SER A 16 17.66 25.91 -1.19
CA SER A 16 16.38 25.83 -0.47
C SER A 16 16.54 26.49 0.89
N LYS A 17 15.92 27.66 1.05
CA LYS A 17 15.87 28.37 2.34
C LYS A 17 15.20 27.53 3.44
N GLU A 18 14.22 26.69 3.09
CA GLU A 18 13.60 25.73 4.03
C GLU A 18 14.57 24.66 4.58
N LYS A 19 15.74 24.47 3.95
CA LYS A 19 16.73 23.47 4.34
C LYS A 19 18.04 24.09 4.82
N SER A 20 18.05 25.42 5.02
CA SER A 20 19.25 26.19 5.37
C SER A 20 19.06 26.78 6.76
N ASP A 21 19.55 26.07 7.77
CA ASP A 21 19.52 26.49 9.17
C ASP A 21 20.94 26.45 9.73
N ASP A 22 21.24 27.36 10.65
CA ASP A 22 22.50 27.39 11.38
C ASP A 22 22.43 26.44 12.60
N TRP A 23 23.41 25.54 12.72
CA TRP A 23 23.47 24.54 13.80
C TRP A 23 24.80 24.59 14.55
N GLU A 24 24.74 24.56 15.88
CA GLU A 24 25.90 24.34 16.73
C GLU A 24 26.15 22.85 16.94
N ARG A 25 27.42 22.45 17.07
CA ARG A 25 27.80 21.05 17.33
C ARG A 25 27.56 20.71 18.81
N PRO A 26 27.03 19.51 19.15
CA PRO A 26 26.75 18.37 18.27
C PRO A 26 25.43 18.49 17.48
N PHE A 27 25.42 17.95 16.25
CA PHE A 27 24.30 18.06 15.31
C PHE A 27 23.11 17.15 15.69
N ILE A 28 22.28 17.59 16.63
CA ILE A 28 21.01 16.95 16.94
C ILE A 28 19.89 17.84 16.40
N THR A 29 19.25 17.39 15.31
CA THR A 29 18.09 18.08 14.74
C THR A 29 16.80 17.64 15.45
N PRO A 30 15.76 18.49 15.48
CA PRO A 30 14.45 18.12 15.97
C PRO A 30 13.86 16.91 15.23
N ILE A 31 14.19 16.74 13.96
CA ILE A 31 13.86 15.53 13.19
C ILE A 31 14.54 14.31 13.78
N SER A 32 15.86 14.37 14.04
CA SER A 32 16.61 13.27 14.66
C SER A 32 16.07 12.91 16.03
N MET A 33 15.79 13.91 16.89
CA MET A 33 15.17 13.69 18.20
C MET A 33 13.78 13.06 18.08
N SER A 34 12.99 13.51 17.12
CA SER A 34 11.67 12.97 16.86
C SER A 34 11.75 11.50 16.45
N LYS A 35 12.71 11.11 15.59
CA LYS A 35 12.90 9.70 15.20
C LYS A 35 13.19 8.80 16.41
N ILE A 36 14.10 9.21 17.29
CA ILE A 36 14.41 8.45 18.52
C ILE A 36 13.16 8.31 19.40
N LYS A 37 12.42 9.40 19.62
CA LYS A 37 11.17 9.37 20.40
C LYS A 37 10.08 8.52 19.73
N ILE A 38 10.01 8.51 18.39
CA ILE A 38 9.07 7.68 17.62
C ILE A 38 9.40 6.20 17.84
N ASP A 39 10.67 5.81 17.82
CA ASP A 39 11.06 4.42 18.07
C ASP A 39 10.65 3.96 19.46
N ALA A 40 10.90 4.78 20.49
CA ALA A 40 10.46 4.50 21.85
C ALA A 40 8.92 4.38 21.93
N LEU A 41 8.21 5.38 21.42
CA LEU A 41 6.75 5.42 21.41
C LEU A 41 6.15 4.19 20.73
N LEU A 42 6.62 3.86 19.52
CA LEU A 42 6.09 2.72 18.77
C LEU A 42 6.50 1.39 19.39
N SER A 43 7.64 1.31 20.09
CA SER A 43 8.01 0.11 20.86
C SER A 43 7.06 -0.15 22.01
N ASP A 44 6.52 0.90 22.64
CA ASP A 44 5.56 0.76 23.73
C ASP A 44 4.16 0.33 23.24
N PHE A 45 3.75 0.84 22.08
CA PHE A 45 2.43 0.57 21.53
C PHE A 45 2.35 -0.66 20.62
N ILE A 46 3.42 -0.98 19.88
CA ILE A 46 3.48 -2.08 18.90
C ILE A 46 4.39 -3.17 19.46
N ARG A 47 3.90 -3.89 20.48
CA ARG A 47 4.62 -5.00 21.12
C ARG A 47 3.70 -6.14 21.54
N MET A 48 4.27 -7.34 21.64
CA MET A 48 3.66 -8.44 22.36
C MET A 48 3.78 -8.18 23.86
N ARG A 49 2.69 -8.32 24.61
CA ARG A 49 2.67 -8.08 26.08
C ARG A 49 2.52 -9.41 26.81
N LYS A 50 3.24 -9.58 27.92
CA LYS A 50 3.17 -10.78 28.77
C LYS A 50 2.29 -10.52 30.00
N SER A 51 1.43 -11.47 30.37
CA SER A 51 0.47 -11.32 31.49
C SER A 51 1.10 -11.23 32.90
N HIS A 52 2.42 -11.37 33.07
CA HIS A 52 3.07 -11.38 34.40
C HIS A 52 4.32 -10.51 34.56
N GLN A 53 4.73 -9.73 33.57
CA GLN A 53 5.88 -8.81 33.70
C GLN A 53 5.64 -7.56 32.84
N ASP A 54 5.08 -6.51 33.46
CA ASP A 54 5.19 -5.12 33.01
C ASP A 54 6.03 -4.34 34.06
N ILE A 55 7.06 -4.97 34.63
CA ILE A 55 8.13 -4.29 35.37
C ILE A 55 9.45 -4.84 34.82
N GLU A 56 10.16 -3.98 34.11
CA GLU A 56 11.56 -4.11 33.70
C GLU A 56 11.91 -5.38 32.90
N ASP A 57 11.72 -5.30 31.58
CA ASP A 57 12.65 -5.93 30.65
C ASP A 57 12.46 -5.29 29.26
N VAL A 58 13.23 -4.22 29.02
CA VAL A 58 13.57 -3.79 27.65
C VAL A 58 14.62 -4.77 27.15
N LEU A 59 14.22 -6.03 26.94
CA LEU A 59 15.09 -7.00 26.28
C LEU A 59 14.98 -6.77 24.78
N GLU A 60 16.13 -6.52 24.18
CA GLU A 60 16.31 -6.40 22.74
C GLU A 60 15.51 -7.48 22.01
N ASP A 61 14.73 -7.03 21.03
CA ASP A 61 13.99 -7.88 20.10
C ASP A 61 14.99 -8.76 19.31
N GLY A 62 15.37 -9.89 19.91
CA GLY A 62 16.10 -10.94 19.21
C GLY A 62 15.32 -11.31 17.95
N ILE A 63 16.02 -11.30 16.82
CA ILE A 63 15.48 -11.73 15.52
C ILE A 63 14.97 -13.15 15.73
N ALA A 64 13.65 -13.33 15.63
CA ALA A 64 13.05 -14.65 15.75
C ALA A 64 13.59 -15.51 14.60
N GLU A 65 14.44 -16.48 14.92
CA GLU A 65 14.83 -17.52 13.98
C GLU A 65 13.58 -18.33 13.59
N ASP A 66 13.50 -18.65 12.29
CA ASP A 66 12.48 -19.51 11.70
C ASP A 66 12.75 -20.95 12.15
N GLU A 67 12.39 -21.29 13.38
CA GLU A 67 12.38 -22.69 13.83
C GLU A 67 11.28 -23.44 13.06
N GLU A 68 11.69 -24.40 12.23
CA GLU A 68 10.76 -25.31 11.54
C GLU A 68 10.10 -26.27 12.56
N ILE A 69 8.80 -26.10 12.78
CA ILE A 69 8.02 -26.98 13.66
C ILE A 69 7.54 -28.21 12.86
N ASP A 70 8.37 -29.26 12.84
CA ASP A 70 8.08 -30.49 12.09
C ASP A 70 6.89 -31.27 12.66
N ASP A 71 6.84 -31.49 13.98
CA ASP A 71 5.68 -32.10 14.63
C ASP A 71 5.29 -31.36 15.92
N VAL A 72 3.98 -31.34 16.16
CA VAL A 72 3.37 -30.69 17.33
C VAL A 72 3.11 -31.77 18.38
N ASP A 73 3.96 -31.79 19.40
CA ASP A 73 3.79 -32.68 20.56
C ASP A 73 2.84 -32.06 21.59
N ASP A 74 2.36 -32.87 22.54
CA ASP A 74 1.42 -32.41 23.57
C ASP A 74 2.01 -31.31 24.45
N ARG A 75 3.34 -31.27 24.60
CA ARG A 75 4.06 -30.24 25.35
C ARG A 75 3.94 -28.87 24.69
N LYS A 76 4.23 -28.76 23.39
CA LYS A 76 4.07 -27.52 22.62
C LYS A 76 2.63 -27.06 22.58
N ILE A 77 1.67 -28.00 22.54
CA ILE A 77 0.24 -27.66 22.63
C ILE A 77 -0.09 -27.04 23.99
N GLU A 78 0.38 -27.64 25.09
CA GLU A 78 0.18 -27.08 26.43
C GLU A 78 0.80 -25.69 26.55
N GLU A 79 2.06 -25.53 26.12
CA GLU A 79 2.77 -24.25 26.14
C GLU A 79 2.00 -23.16 25.34
N ALA A 80 1.45 -23.51 24.17
CA ALA A 80 0.64 -22.58 23.37
C ALA A 80 -0.73 -22.26 23.99
N LEU A 81 -1.35 -23.21 24.69
CA LEU A 81 -2.62 -23.02 25.38
C LEU A 81 -2.46 -22.15 26.64
N GLU A 82 -1.40 -22.40 27.41
CA GLU A 82 -1.05 -21.65 28.61
C GLU A 82 -0.47 -20.27 28.30
N CYS A 83 0.05 -20.04 27.10
CA CYS A 83 0.57 -18.75 26.67
C CYS A 83 -0.47 -17.64 26.90
N LYS A 84 -0.11 -16.68 27.76
CA LYS A 84 -0.93 -15.51 28.11
C LYS A 84 -0.48 -14.24 27.40
N ASP A 85 0.36 -14.39 26.38
CA ASP A 85 0.83 -13.25 25.62
C ASP A 85 -0.33 -12.67 24.84
N PHE A 86 -0.37 -11.34 24.78
CA PHE A 86 -1.42 -10.63 24.08
C PHE A 86 -0.91 -9.47 23.24
N ILE A 87 -1.67 -9.15 22.20
CA ILE A 87 -1.45 -7.97 21.35
C ILE A 87 -2.63 -7.04 21.54
N TYR A 88 -2.32 -5.77 21.72
CA TYR A 88 -3.32 -4.72 21.90
C TYR A 88 -2.74 -3.40 21.45
N ILE A 89 -3.56 -2.63 20.75
CA ILE A 89 -3.25 -1.25 20.39
C ILE A 89 -4.48 -0.38 20.60
N ASN A 90 -4.29 0.76 21.25
CA ASN A 90 -5.30 1.80 21.35
C ASN A 90 -4.96 2.89 20.34
N SER A 91 -5.66 2.90 19.21
CA SER A 91 -5.39 3.84 18.11
C SER A 91 -5.46 5.30 18.56
N LYS A 92 -6.40 5.64 19.45
CA LYS A 92 -6.55 7.02 19.96
C LYS A 92 -5.38 7.48 20.80
N GLU A 93 -4.82 6.59 21.62
CA GLU A 93 -3.66 6.90 22.46
C GLU A 93 -2.40 7.08 21.61
N VAL A 94 -2.16 6.17 20.66
CA VAL A 94 -1.05 6.26 19.70
C VAL A 94 -1.13 7.58 18.93
N ASN A 95 -2.30 7.90 18.38
CA ASN A 95 -2.53 9.10 17.59
C ASN A 95 -2.34 10.38 18.42
N ARG A 96 -2.75 10.37 19.70
CA ARG A 96 -2.53 11.49 20.62
C ARG A 96 -1.05 11.65 20.96
N ALA A 97 -0.36 10.56 21.29
CA ALA A 97 1.05 10.57 21.63
C ALA A 97 1.91 11.04 20.44
N PHE A 98 1.59 10.58 19.23
CA PHE A 98 2.26 11.03 18.00
C PHE A 98 2.07 12.53 17.76
N LYS A 99 0.85 13.06 17.94
CA LYS A 99 0.58 14.50 17.84
C LYS A 99 1.32 15.31 18.90
N SER A 100 1.37 14.83 20.15
CA SER A 100 2.13 15.49 21.22
C SER A 100 3.61 15.59 20.86
N LEU A 101 4.20 14.48 20.41
CA LEU A 101 5.59 14.40 19.98
C LEU A 101 5.92 15.40 18.86
N MET A 102 5.03 15.54 17.87
CA MET A 102 5.21 16.50 16.79
C MET A 102 5.27 17.95 17.29
N VAL A 103 4.36 18.31 18.21
CA VAL A 103 4.29 19.65 18.79
C VAL A 103 5.48 19.92 19.70
N GLU A 104 5.85 18.96 20.53
CA GLU A 104 6.97 19.08 21.48
C GLU A 104 8.33 19.27 20.80
N ASN A 105 8.54 18.62 19.65
CA ASN A 105 9.80 18.72 18.92
C ASN A 105 9.73 19.71 17.75
N ASP A 106 8.66 20.50 17.60
CA ASP A 106 8.48 21.46 16.50
C ASP A 106 8.75 20.87 15.10
N VAL A 107 8.19 19.68 14.84
CA VAL A 107 8.33 18.99 13.54
C VAL A 107 6.99 18.89 12.83
N LYS A 108 6.99 19.05 11.50
CA LYS A 108 5.80 18.85 10.68
C LYS A 108 5.68 17.38 10.31
N SER A 109 4.45 16.93 10.05
CA SER A 109 4.17 15.54 9.69
C SER A 109 5.01 15.09 8.49
N LYS A 110 5.16 15.98 7.49
CA LYS A 110 5.97 15.73 6.28
C LYS A 110 7.42 15.30 6.54
N ASP A 111 7.99 15.68 7.68
CA ASP A 111 9.42 15.48 7.98
C ASP A 111 9.68 14.11 8.62
N ILE A 112 8.70 13.54 9.33
CA ILE A 112 8.83 12.31 10.11
C ILE A 112 7.92 11.16 9.63
N MET A 113 6.93 11.44 8.76
CA MET A 113 5.91 10.47 8.36
C MET A 113 6.50 9.22 7.69
N ASN A 114 7.43 9.42 6.76
CA ASN A 114 8.05 8.33 6.03
C ASN A 114 8.82 7.38 6.97
N TYR A 115 9.51 7.93 7.96
CA TYR A 115 10.21 7.16 8.98
C TYR A 115 9.22 6.40 9.87
N THR A 116 8.20 7.11 10.36
CA THR A 116 7.16 6.54 11.23
C THR A 116 6.49 5.32 10.59
N LEU A 117 6.07 5.43 9.32
CA LEU A 117 5.44 4.32 8.60
C LEU A 117 6.41 3.15 8.36
N ALA A 118 7.70 3.42 8.12
CA ALA A 118 8.69 2.37 7.97
C ALA A 118 8.86 1.58 9.27
N VAL A 119 8.99 2.26 10.41
CA VAL A 119 9.09 1.64 11.73
C VAL A 119 7.83 0.85 12.06
N ILE A 120 6.64 1.39 11.77
CA ILE A 120 5.37 0.66 11.91
C ILE A 120 5.38 -0.63 11.08
N SER A 121 5.79 -0.57 9.82
CA SER A 121 5.85 -1.75 8.94
C SER A 121 6.73 -2.84 9.55
N THR A 122 7.97 -2.49 9.93
CA THR A 122 8.94 -3.44 10.50
C THR A 122 8.45 -4.04 11.82
N LYS A 123 7.93 -3.22 12.74
CA LYS A 123 7.42 -3.70 14.03
C LYS A 123 6.17 -4.57 13.85
N LEU A 124 5.27 -4.19 12.95
CA LEU A 124 4.10 -5.01 12.62
C LEU A 124 4.50 -6.38 12.08
N GLU A 125 5.41 -6.44 11.11
CA GLU A 125 5.90 -7.70 10.55
C GLU A 125 6.52 -8.60 11.63
N SER A 126 7.39 -8.05 12.48
CA SER A 126 8.02 -8.78 13.59
C SER A 126 6.99 -9.32 14.59
N LEU A 127 6.04 -8.48 15.01
CA LEU A 127 4.99 -8.86 15.95
C LEU A 127 4.06 -9.94 15.38
N LEU A 128 3.67 -9.83 14.10
CA LEU A 128 2.84 -10.83 13.45
C LEU A 128 3.57 -12.18 13.34
N LYS A 129 4.87 -12.21 13.03
CA LYS A 129 5.67 -13.44 13.07
C LYS A 129 5.68 -14.09 14.45
N LYS A 130 5.87 -13.30 15.52
CA LYS A 130 5.85 -13.80 16.91
C LYS A 130 4.49 -14.36 17.29
N PHE A 131 3.41 -13.65 16.97
CA PHE A 131 2.02 -14.12 17.17
C PHE A 131 1.78 -15.45 16.46
N ASP A 132 2.30 -15.59 15.24
CA ASP A 132 2.02 -16.74 14.38
C ASP A 132 2.62 -18.05 14.88
N LYS A 133 3.74 -18.01 15.61
CA LYS A 133 4.38 -19.22 16.16
C LYS A 133 3.39 -20.06 16.97
N ASN A 134 2.73 -19.45 17.96
CA ASN A 134 1.75 -20.13 18.80
C ASN A 134 0.46 -20.44 18.03
N PHE A 135 0.05 -19.55 17.13
CA PHE A 135 -1.16 -19.73 16.35
C PHE A 135 -1.06 -20.93 15.39
N TYR A 136 0.10 -21.12 14.75
CA TYR A 136 0.39 -22.27 13.90
C TYR A 136 0.32 -23.59 14.68
N VAL A 137 0.96 -23.65 15.86
CA VAL A 137 0.95 -24.84 16.73
C VAL A 137 -0.49 -25.28 17.04
N LEU A 138 -1.34 -24.34 17.46
CA LEU A 138 -2.74 -24.64 17.78
C LEU A 138 -3.53 -25.07 16.54
N THR A 139 -3.31 -24.40 15.40
CA THR A 139 -4.00 -24.72 14.14
C THR A 139 -3.63 -26.13 13.65
N LYS A 140 -2.35 -26.50 13.72
CA LYS A 140 -1.85 -27.83 13.37
C LYS A 140 -2.37 -28.90 14.31
N ALA A 141 -2.47 -28.62 15.62
CA ALA A 141 -3.07 -29.55 16.59
C ALA A 141 -4.54 -29.86 16.26
N VAL A 142 -5.34 -28.85 15.86
CA VAL A 142 -6.74 -29.05 15.44
C VAL A 142 -6.84 -29.92 14.20
N GLU A 143 -5.98 -29.70 13.20
CA GLU A 143 -5.92 -30.52 11.98
C GLU A 143 -5.51 -31.98 12.28
N GLN A 144 -4.59 -32.18 13.23
CA GLN A 144 -4.19 -33.50 13.74
C GLN A 144 -5.19 -34.13 14.72
N HIS A 145 -6.34 -33.48 14.97
CA HIS A 145 -7.37 -33.93 15.93
C HIS A 145 -6.89 -34.05 17.39
N LYS A 146 -5.83 -33.35 17.79
CA LYS A 146 -5.31 -33.32 19.16
C LYS A 146 -5.92 -32.15 19.95
N ARG A 147 -6.44 -32.41 21.16
CA ARG A 147 -7.04 -31.42 22.09
C ARG A 147 -7.96 -30.40 21.38
N LYS A 148 -8.75 -30.90 20.42
CA LYS A 148 -9.42 -30.08 19.41
C LYS A 148 -10.27 -28.94 20.00
N ASP A 149 -11.09 -29.23 21.01
CA ASP A 149 -12.00 -28.25 21.58
C ASP A 149 -11.28 -27.13 22.34
N GLU A 150 -10.19 -27.45 23.04
CA GLU A 150 -9.35 -26.47 23.76
C GLU A 150 -8.61 -25.57 22.76
N CYS A 151 -7.96 -26.18 21.77
CA CYS A 151 -7.24 -25.47 20.72
C CYS A 151 -8.18 -24.56 19.92
N GLN A 152 -9.37 -25.02 19.54
CA GLN A 152 -10.35 -24.21 18.81
C GLN A 152 -10.84 -23.00 19.63
N LYS A 153 -11.10 -23.19 20.93
CA LYS A 153 -11.47 -22.08 21.83
C LYS A 153 -10.34 -21.04 21.92
N LYS A 154 -9.09 -21.48 22.05
CA LYS A 154 -7.93 -20.59 22.11
C LYS A 154 -7.69 -19.85 20.80
N ILE A 155 -7.75 -20.55 19.66
CA ILE A 155 -7.65 -19.94 18.32
C ILE A 155 -8.69 -18.84 18.17
N TYR A 156 -9.95 -19.09 18.54
CA TYR A 156 -11.00 -18.08 18.45
C TYR A 156 -10.71 -16.84 19.31
N GLN A 157 -10.15 -17.02 20.51
CA GLN A 157 -9.72 -15.90 21.36
C GLN A 157 -8.55 -15.12 20.72
N MET A 158 -7.57 -15.82 20.17
CA MET A 158 -6.43 -15.21 19.48
C MET A 158 -6.87 -14.45 18.21
N GLU A 159 -7.82 -14.98 17.43
CA GLU A 159 -8.37 -14.28 16.28
C GLU A 159 -9.11 -12.99 16.69
N LYS A 160 -9.89 -13.01 17.78
CA LYS A 160 -10.53 -11.79 18.30
C LYS A 160 -9.53 -10.73 18.72
N MET A 161 -8.44 -11.16 19.33
CA MET A 161 -7.35 -10.28 19.74
C MET A 161 -6.63 -9.69 18.52
N LEU A 162 -6.30 -10.53 17.54
CA LEU A 162 -5.71 -10.11 16.28
C LEU A 162 -6.61 -9.16 15.50
N HIS A 163 -7.92 -9.42 15.46
CA HIS A 163 -8.92 -8.52 14.86
C HIS A 163 -8.80 -7.12 15.48
N ARG A 164 -8.93 -7.01 16.81
CA ARG A 164 -8.89 -5.71 17.52
C ARG A 164 -7.57 -4.98 17.27
N TYR A 165 -6.48 -5.73 17.27
CA TYR A 165 -5.16 -5.18 17.02
C TYR A 165 -5.01 -4.65 15.59
N LEU A 166 -5.38 -5.44 14.57
CA LEU A 166 -5.28 -5.01 13.17
C LEU A 166 -6.25 -3.87 12.84
N ASP A 167 -7.47 -3.89 13.39
CA ASP A 167 -8.44 -2.81 13.26
C ASP A 167 -7.86 -1.48 13.82
N GLY A 168 -7.28 -1.53 15.02
CA GLY A 168 -6.59 -0.38 15.62
C GLY A 168 -5.34 0.06 14.85
N MET A 169 -4.56 -0.88 14.30
CA MET A 169 -3.41 -0.56 13.44
C MET A 169 -3.85 0.16 12.16
N ILE A 170 -4.95 -0.28 11.54
CA ILE A 170 -5.53 0.35 10.37
C ILE A 170 -5.95 1.79 10.70
N ASP A 171 -6.62 2.02 11.83
CA ASP A 171 -6.96 3.37 12.29
C ASP A 171 -5.73 4.27 12.44
N VAL A 172 -4.63 3.75 13.01
CA VAL A 172 -3.38 4.52 13.18
C VAL A 172 -2.79 4.90 11.82
N ILE A 173 -2.64 3.95 10.89
CA ILE A 173 -1.99 4.26 9.60
C ILE A 173 -2.84 5.20 8.73
N PHE A 174 -4.18 5.11 8.76
CA PHE A 174 -5.05 6.04 8.02
C PHE A 174 -5.10 7.42 8.67
N PHE A 175 -5.03 7.50 10.00
CA PHE A 175 -4.85 8.75 10.70
C PHE A 175 -3.55 9.44 10.28
N LEU A 176 -2.43 8.71 10.31
CA LEU A 176 -1.12 9.22 9.90
C LEU A 176 -1.14 9.69 8.43
N TYR A 177 -1.75 8.91 7.54
CA TYR A 177 -1.90 9.26 6.13
C TYR A 177 -2.73 10.54 5.94
N SER A 178 -3.77 10.77 6.76
CA SER A 178 -4.63 11.93 6.63
C SER A 178 -3.88 13.27 6.77
N ASP A 179 -2.81 13.28 7.58
CA ASP A 179 -1.96 14.45 7.82
C ASP A 179 -0.88 14.66 6.74
N CYS A 180 -0.54 13.63 5.94
CA CYS A 180 0.49 13.72 4.90
C CYS A 180 0.18 12.84 3.66
N LYS A 181 -0.62 13.37 2.75
CA LYS A 181 -0.99 12.71 1.48
C LYS A 181 0.06 12.95 0.39
N ARG A 182 1.18 12.25 0.47
CA ARG A 182 2.28 12.31 -0.52
C ARG A 182 2.55 10.93 -1.10
N VAL A 183 3.09 10.90 -2.32
CA VAL A 183 3.42 9.64 -3.03
C VAL A 183 4.18 8.64 -2.17
N ASN A 184 5.29 9.04 -1.55
CA ASN A 184 6.10 8.11 -0.74
C ASN A 184 5.35 7.62 0.51
N THR A 185 4.54 8.47 1.12
CA THR A 185 3.70 8.12 2.26
C THR A 185 2.62 7.11 1.83
N THR A 186 1.96 7.33 0.69
CA THR A 186 1.03 6.37 0.10
C THR A 186 1.71 5.03 -0.15
N LEU A 187 2.90 5.01 -0.76
CA LEU A 187 3.62 3.77 -1.07
C LEU A 187 3.98 2.97 0.20
N LYS A 188 4.45 3.63 1.26
CA LYS A 188 4.74 2.96 2.55
C LYS A 188 3.45 2.44 3.20
N MET A 189 2.37 3.18 3.11
CA MET A 189 1.06 2.72 3.58
C MET A 189 0.55 1.50 2.80
N MET A 190 0.68 1.53 1.47
CA MET A 190 0.36 0.37 0.63
C MET A 190 1.18 -0.85 1.02
N ASN A 191 2.45 -0.69 1.39
CA ASN A 191 3.29 -1.79 1.86
C ASN A 191 2.73 -2.42 3.14
N ILE A 192 2.39 -1.60 4.14
CA ILE A 192 1.78 -2.07 5.38
C ILE A 192 0.46 -2.81 5.11
N LEU A 193 -0.42 -2.21 4.29
CA LEU A 193 -1.70 -2.84 3.92
C LEU A 193 -1.49 -4.14 3.16
N ASN A 194 -0.55 -4.18 2.22
CA ASN A 194 -0.22 -5.37 1.44
C ASN A 194 0.31 -6.50 2.33
N ASN A 195 1.17 -6.18 3.30
CA ASN A 195 1.63 -7.15 4.29
C ASN A 195 0.47 -7.73 5.10
N MET A 196 -0.46 -6.90 5.58
CA MET A 196 -1.67 -7.37 6.27
C MET A 196 -2.55 -8.25 5.36
N ILE A 197 -2.75 -7.84 4.10
CA ILE A 197 -3.58 -8.57 3.13
C ILE A 197 -2.98 -9.95 2.83
N ILE A 198 -1.67 -10.03 2.61
CA ILE A 198 -0.98 -11.30 2.33
C ILE A 198 -0.97 -12.19 3.56
N TYR A 199 -0.66 -11.63 4.73
CA TYR A 199 -0.68 -12.36 5.98
C TYR A 199 -2.04 -13.03 6.20
N LEU A 200 -3.13 -12.26 6.10
CA LEU A 200 -4.50 -12.76 6.26
C LEU A 200 -4.98 -13.66 5.11
N GLY A 201 -4.50 -13.44 3.89
CA GLY A 201 -4.86 -14.22 2.71
C GLY A 201 -4.12 -15.55 2.59
N SER A 202 -3.00 -15.70 3.27
CA SER A 202 -2.16 -16.90 3.22
C SER A 202 -2.71 -18.06 4.05
N ASN A 203 -2.46 -19.27 3.59
CA ASN A 203 -2.67 -20.51 4.34
C ASN A 203 -1.31 -21.14 4.65
N TYR A 204 -1.24 -21.96 5.70
CA TYR A 204 -0.05 -22.75 5.95
C TYR A 204 0.09 -23.85 4.89
N LYS A 205 1.33 -24.14 4.52
CA LYS A 205 1.68 -25.23 3.60
C LYS A 205 2.66 -26.15 4.32
N GLU A 206 2.27 -27.40 4.50
CA GLU A 206 3.14 -28.43 5.06
C GLU A 206 4.12 -28.94 3.99
N LYS A 207 5.21 -29.60 4.42
CA LYS A 207 6.21 -30.25 3.55
C LYS A 207 5.56 -31.23 2.56
N ASP A 208 4.50 -31.89 2.99
CA ASP A 208 3.72 -32.88 2.25
C ASP A 208 2.79 -32.25 1.18
N GLY A 209 2.74 -30.91 1.09
CA GLY A 209 1.85 -30.17 0.20
C GLY A 209 0.43 -29.97 0.75
N ARG A 210 0.13 -30.43 1.97
CA ARG A 210 -1.15 -30.18 2.64
C ARG A 210 -1.30 -28.69 2.96
N ILE A 211 -2.52 -28.18 2.78
CA ILE A 211 -2.86 -26.77 3.02
C ILE A 211 -3.72 -26.70 4.27
N ILE A 212 -3.23 -26.04 5.30
CA ILE A 212 -3.99 -25.81 6.54
C ILE A 212 -4.51 -24.38 6.51
N LYS A 213 -5.83 -24.22 6.66
CA LYS A 213 -6.46 -22.91 6.69
C LYS A 213 -5.97 -22.15 7.91
N ARG A 214 -5.31 -21.02 7.67
CA ARG A 214 -4.72 -20.19 8.74
C ARG A 214 -5.80 -19.44 9.50
N PHE A 215 -6.53 -18.55 8.85
CA PHE A 215 -7.53 -17.71 9.50
C PHE A 215 -8.95 -18.08 9.09
N SER A 216 -9.91 -17.83 9.99
CA SER A 216 -11.34 -17.91 9.71
C SER A 216 -11.75 -16.96 8.58
N SER A 217 -12.86 -17.26 7.90
CA SER A 217 -13.41 -16.32 6.92
C SER A 217 -13.91 -15.04 7.58
N ALA A 218 -14.47 -15.13 8.80
CA ALA A 218 -14.99 -13.99 9.53
C ALA A 218 -13.90 -12.93 9.80
N LEU A 219 -12.76 -13.34 10.38
CA LEU A 219 -11.64 -12.42 10.64
C LEU A 219 -11.16 -11.73 9.35
N ARG A 220 -10.95 -12.52 8.28
CA ARG A 220 -10.49 -12.00 6.99
C ARG A 220 -11.48 -10.99 6.41
N ASP A 221 -12.76 -11.33 6.44
CA ASP A 221 -13.81 -10.48 5.87
C ASP A 221 -13.97 -9.16 6.63
N GLU A 222 -13.89 -9.19 7.97
CA GLU A 222 -13.95 -7.99 8.81
C GLU A 222 -12.79 -7.03 8.52
N ILE A 223 -11.55 -7.54 8.48
CA ILE A 223 -10.37 -6.71 8.22
C ILE A 223 -10.33 -6.20 6.77
N PHE A 224 -10.64 -7.03 5.77
CA PHE A 224 -10.70 -6.56 4.37
C PHE A 224 -11.78 -5.49 4.17
N LYS A 225 -12.93 -5.63 4.83
CA LYS A 225 -13.97 -4.61 4.81
C LYS A 225 -13.53 -3.33 5.51
N LYS A 226 -12.79 -3.42 6.61
CA LYS A 226 -12.18 -2.25 7.28
C LYS A 226 -11.21 -1.52 6.35
N ILE A 227 -10.29 -2.23 5.68
CA ILE A 227 -9.36 -1.64 4.69
C ILE A 227 -10.14 -0.95 3.56
N GLN A 228 -11.14 -1.64 2.98
CA GLN A 228 -11.99 -1.08 1.94
C GLN A 228 -12.70 0.19 2.40
N ASN A 229 -13.27 0.20 3.61
CA ASN A 229 -14.00 1.33 4.17
C ASN A 229 -13.08 2.54 4.33
N GLU A 230 -11.89 2.37 4.91
CA GLU A 230 -10.94 3.46 5.10
C GLU A 230 -10.43 4.02 3.77
N ILE A 231 -10.11 3.16 2.79
CA ILE A 231 -9.77 3.61 1.44
C ILE A 231 -10.95 4.39 0.83
N THR A 232 -12.18 3.89 0.97
CA THR A 232 -13.37 4.58 0.46
C THR A 232 -13.56 5.95 1.12
N ILE A 233 -13.27 6.08 2.42
CA ILE A 233 -13.27 7.36 3.14
C ILE A 233 -12.21 8.31 2.57
N VAL A 234 -11.00 7.82 2.25
CA VAL A 234 -9.96 8.62 1.59
C VAL A 234 -10.46 9.17 0.25
N PHE A 235 -11.10 8.35 -0.59
CA PHE A 235 -11.69 8.78 -1.86
C PHE A 235 -12.83 9.80 -1.68
N LYS A 236 -13.61 9.71 -0.60
CA LYS A 236 -14.72 10.63 -0.32
C LYS A 236 -14.29 11.98 0.27
N THR A 237 -13.17 12.00 0.99
CA THR A 237 -12.69 13.17 1.75
C THR A 237 -11.58 13.93 1.04
N THR A 238 -10.93 13.31 0.06
CA THR A 238 -9.87 13.93 -0.72
C THR A 238 -10.46 14.52 -1.99
N SER A 239 -10.24 15.80 -2.24
CA SER A 239 -10.54 16.43 -3.52
C SER A 239 -9.55 15.98 -4.58
N PHE A 240 -10.03 15.71 -5.78
CA PHE A 240 -9.16 15.48 -6.93
C PHE A 240 -8.31 16.74 -7.22
N ASP A 241 -6.99 16.56 -7.30
CA ASP A 241 -6.03 17.60 -7.69
C ASP A 241 -5.29 17.13 -8.95
N ILE A 242 -5.26 17.97 -9.97
CA ILE A 242 -4.58 17.72 -11.24
C ILE A 242 -3.07 17.54 -11.02
N ASN A 243 -2.50 18.17 -10.00
CA ASN A 243 -1.07 18.09 -9.67
C ASN A 243 -0.73 16.91 -8.75
N ALA A 244 -1.72 16.29 -8.10
CA ALA A 244 -1.54 15.21 -7.12
C ALA A 244 -2.57 14.07 -7.34
N GLN A 245 -2.58 13.53 -8.56
CA GLN A 245 -3.57 12.53 -8.97
C GLN A 245 -3.25 11.12 -8.43
N ILE A 246 -1.97 10.78 -8.31
CA ILE A 246 -1.51 9.39 -8.15
C ILE A 246 -1.58 8.92 -6.70
N GLU A 247 -1.49 9.83 -5.73
CA GLU A 247 -1.45 9.55 -4.29
C GLU A 247 -2.69 8.79 -3.82
N THR A 248 -3.87 9.21 -4.27
CA THR A 248 -5.13 8.52 -3.94
C THR A 248 -5.36 7.32 -4.84
N LEU A 249 -5.03 7.43 -6.14
CA LEU A 249 -5.29 6.38 -7.12
C LEU A 249 -4.45 5.12 -6.89
N TYR A 250 -3.28 5.22 -6.28
CA TYR A 250 -2.48 4.07 -5.91
C TYR A 250 -3.20 3.09 -4.97
N PHE A 251 -4.12 3.54 -4.12
CA PHE A 251 -4.95 2.60 -3.34
C PHE A 251 -5.84 1.69 -4.20
N LEU A 252 -6.15 2.06 -5.45
CA LEU A 252 -6.85 1.16 -6.37
C LEU A 252 -6.02 -0.10 -6.65
N ILE A 253 -4.70 0.00 -6.65
CA ILE A 253 -3.80 -1.15 -6.81
C ILE A 253 -3.91 -2.07 -5.59
N THR A 254 -3.98 -1.52 -4.38
CA THR A 254 -4.22 -2.28 -3.13
C THR A 254 -5.61 -2.92 -3.12
N LEU A 255 -6.66 -2.21 -3.53
CA LEU A 255 -8.00 -2.79 -3.65
C LEU A 255 -8.03 -3.94 -4.68
N LYS A 256 -7.23 -3.84 -5.74
CA LYS A 256 -7.13 -4.88 -6.78
C LYS A 256 -6.46 -6.16 -6.28
N SER A 257 -5.61 -6.11 -5.25
CA SER A 257 -4.97 -7.29 -4.67
C SER A 257 -5.90 -8.08 -3.73
N MET A 258 -6.97 -7.46 -3.25
CA MET A 258 -8.02 -8.11 -2.45
C MET A 258 -9.06 -8.81 -3.33
N PRO A 259 -9.89 -9.73 -2.76
CA PRO A 259 -11.03 -10.29 -3.46
C PRO A 259 -11.96 -9.21 -4.05
N ARG A 260 -12.53 -9.49 -5.24
CA ARG A 260 -13.21 -8.48 -6.07
C ARG A 260 -14.36 -7.74 -5.38
N HIS A 261 -15.02 -8.34 -4.40
CA HIS A 261 -16.13 -7.71 -3.68
C HIS A 261 -15.70 -6.63 -2.68
N TYR A 262 -14.39 -6.52 -2.39
CA TYR A 262 -13.80 -5.42 -1.61
C TYR A 262 -13.31 -4.25 -2.47
N GLY A 263 -13.72 -4.18 -3.74
CA GLY A 263 -13.42 -3.03 -4.59
C GLY A 263 -14.23 -1.79 -4.21
N ILE A 264 -13.74 -0.61 -4.61
CA ILE A 264 -14.56 0.60 -4.68
C ILE A 264 -15.54 0.47 -5.85
N ASP A 265 -16.75 1.03 -5.71
CA ASP A 265 -17.75 1.04 -6.77
C ASP A 265 -17.57 2.22 -7.74
N SER A 266 -18.20 2.12 -8.91
CA SER A 266 -18.16 3.15 -9.96
C SER A 266 -18.63 4.52 -9.48
N ASN A 267 -19.69 4.60 -8.68
CA ASN A 267 -20.24 5.87 -8.22
C ASN A 267 -19.27 6.57 -7.25
N SER A 268 -18.73 5.83 -6.29
CA SER A 268 -17.74 6.37 -5.35
C SER A 268 -16.49 6.89 -6.07
N LEU A 269 -16.01 6.18 -7.09
CA LEU A 269 -14.85 6.59 -7.87
C LEU A 269 -15.17 7.82 -8.77
N ASN A 270 -16.34 7.85 -9.41
CA ASN A 270 -16.77 8.99 -10.22
C ASN A 270 -16.97 10.25 -9.36
N ASN A 271 -17.51 10.11 -8.14
CA ASN A 271 -17.64 11.22 -7.19
C ASN A 271 -16.29 11.80 -6.76
N TYR A 272 -15.24 10.98 -6.65
CA TYR A 272 -13.88 11.47 -6.37
C TYR A 272 -13.38 12.37 -7.51
N PHE A 273 -13.59 11.94 -8.76
CA PHE A 273 -13.12 12.67 -9.93
C PHE A 273 -13.91 13.94 -10.24
N SER A 274 -15.24 13.86 -10.26
CA SER A 274 -16.13 14.98 -10.58
C SER A 274 -16.37 15.96 -9.43
N GLY A 275 -15.93 15.60 -8.21
CA GLY A 275 -16.44 16.22 -7.00
C GLY A 275 -17.90 15.84 -6.74
N ARG A 276 -18.57 16.52 -5.80
CA ARG A 276 -19.98 16.26 -5.45
C ARG A 276 -20.99 16.75 -6.52
N GLY A 277 -20.53 17.07 -7.72
CA GLY A 277 -21.36 17.48 -8.85
C GLY A 277 -21.84 16.28 -9.67
N ASN A 278 -23.00 16.41 -10.31
CA ASN A 278 -23.53 15.40 -11.25
C ASN A 278 -22.83 15.44 -12.63
N ASP A 279 -21.87 16.33 -12.82
CA ASP A 279 -21.15 16.44 -14.09
C ASP A 279 -20.18 15.27 -14.26
N ARG A 280 -20.05 14.80 -15.49
CA ARG A 280 -19.06 13.75 -15.82
C ARG A 280 -17.67 14.35 -15.76
N PHE A 281 -16.75 13.61 -15.17
CA PHE A 281 -15.37 14.06 -15.03
C PHE A 281 -14.67 14.20 -16.38
N ASP A 282 -14.04 15.34 -16.59
CA ASP A 282 -13.21 15.57 -17.77
C ASP A 282 -11.91 14.74 -17.72
N THR A 283 -11.95 13.59 -18.38
CA THR A 283 -10.83 12.65 -18.51
C THR A 283 -9.58 13.24 -19.18
N SER A 284 -9.69 14.38 -19.87
CA SER A 284 -8.52 15.06 -20.46
C SER A 284 -7.55 15.58 -19.39
N LYS A 285 -8.05 15.80 -18.16
CA LYS A 285 -7.26 16.24 -17.01
C LYS A 285 -6.38 15.15 -16.42
N LEU A 286 -6.57 13.89 -16.80
CA LEU A 286 -5.77 12.79 -16.28
C LEU A 286 -4.38 12.76 -16.91
N ASN A 287 -3.36 12.60 -16.07
CA ASN A 287 -2.02 12.26 -16.55
C ASN A 287 -1.94 10.78 -16.98
N ALA A 288 -0.89 10.42 -17.71
CA ALA A 288 -0.70 9.07 -18.23
C ALA A 288 -0.75 7.99 -17.15
N LEU A 289 -0.12 8.23 -15.98
CA LEU A 289 -0.10 7.27 -14.88
C LEU A 289 -1.50 7.01 -14.32
N SER A 290 -2.31 8.05 -14.15
CA SER A 290 -3.68 7.94 -13.65
C SER A 290 -4.55 7.14 -14.62
N ILE A 291 -4.39 7.37 -15.93
CA ILE A 291 -5.06 6.59 -16.97
C ILE A 291 -4.67 5.11 -16.89
N ILE A 292 -3.37 4.83 -16.73
CA ILE A 292 -2.86 3.45 -16.61
C ILE A 292 -3.43 2.76 -15.37
N ILE A 293 -3.40 3.42 -14.21
CA ILE A 293 -3.93 2.88 -12.95
C ILE A 293 -5.43 2.57 -13.07
N LEU A 294 -6.21 3.49 -13.66
CA LEU A 294 -7.64 3.27 -13.88
C LEU A 294 -7.90 2.11 -14.83
N MET A 295 -7.19 2.05 -15.95
CA MET A 295 -7.33 0.96 -16.91
C MET A 295 -6.98 -0.40 -16.27
N TYR A 296 -5.94 -0.44 -15.44
CA TYR A 296 -5.55 -1.62 -14.67
C TYR A 296 -6.62 -2.02 -13.65
N TYR A 297 -7.15 -1.05 -12.90
CA TYR A 297 -8.19 -1.30 -11.90
C TYR A 297 -9.50 -1.80 -12.53
N TYR A 298 -9.99 -1.14 -13.58
CA TYR A 298 -11.19 -1.55 -14.31
C TYR A 298 -11.02 -2.95 -14.92
N GLY A 299 -9.87 -3.20 -15.57
CA GLY A 299 -9.61 -4.44 -16.27
C GLY A 299 -10.74 -4.82 -17.23
N ASN A 300 -11.21 -6.07 -17.15
CA ASN A 300 -12.35 -6.58 -17.91
C ASN A 300 -13.61 -6.80 -17.04
N THR A 301 -13.74 -6.06 -15.93
CA THR A 301 -14.90 -6.20 -15.06
C THR A 301 -16.13 -5.50 -15.65
N LYS A 302 -17.30 -6.16 -15.57
CA LYS A 302 -18.57 -5.61 -16.09
C LYS A 302 -19.01 -4.35 -15.34
N ALA A 303 -18.71 -4.27 -14.04
CA ALA A 303 -19.06 -3.15 -13.18
C ALA A 303 -18.52 -1.79 -13.68
N PHE A 304 -17.34 -1.80 -14.32
CA PHE A 304 -16.69 -0.62 -14.87
C PHE A 304 -16.80 -0.52 -16.40
N GLY A 305 -17.74 -1.25 -17.01
CA GLY A 305 -17.86 -1.31 -18.47
C GLY A 305 -18.13 0.07 -19.11
N ASN A 306 -18.97 0.88 -18.47
CA ASN A 306 -19.27 2.24 -18.93
C ASN A 306 -18.12 3.21 -18.66
N ASP A 307 -17.55 3.18 -17.44
CA ASP A 307 -16.42 4.06 -17.07
C ASP A 307 -15.21 3.82 -17.97
N LYS A 308 -14.93 2.56 -18.31
CA LYS A 308 -13.86 2.20 -19.24
C LYS A 308 -14.09 2.72 -20.65
N LYS A 309 -15.32 2.62 -21.18
CA LYS A 309 -15.65 3.19 -22.50
C LYS A 309 -15.42 4.70 -22.50
N TYR A 310 -15.86 5.37 -21.44
CA TYR A 310 -15.70 6.80 -21.28
C TYR A 310 -14.22 7.22 -21.15
N LEU A 311 -13.42 6.45 -20.40
CA LEU A 311 -11.98 6.63 -20.31
C LEU A 311 -11.30 6.50 -21.68
N ILE A 312 -11.67 5.49 -22.48
CA ILE A 312 -11.14 5.29 -23.84
C ILE A 312 -11.50 6.47 -24.77
N GLU A 313 -12.73 6.97 -24.69
CA GLU A 313 -13.15 8.17 -25.43
C GLU A 313 -12.32 9.39 -25.04
N GLY A 314 -12.12 9.60 -23.74
CA GLY A 314 -11.24 10.63 -23.18
C GLY A 314 -9.81 10.57 -23.68
N ILE A 315 -9.20 9.38 -23.65
CA ILE A 315 -7.86 9.13 -24.17
C ILE A 315 -7.78 9.51 -25.65
N ASN A 316 -8.76 9.09 -26.47
CA ASN A 316 -8.79 9.42 -27.88
C ASN A 316 -8.90 10.94 -28.11
N ASN A 317 -9.69 11.64 -27.30
CA ASN A 317 -9.80 13.10 -27.37
C ASN A 317 -8.48 13.78 -26.97
N LYS A 318 -7.79 13.27 -25.94
CA LYS A 318 -6.45 13.74 -25.52
C LYS A 318 -5.41 13.58 -26.64
N TYR A 319 -5.44 12.49 -27.40
CA TYR A 319 -4.56 12.37 -28.57
C TYR A 319 -4.99 13.24 -29.75
N LYS A 320 -6.28 13.58 -29.91
CA LYS A 320 -6.74 14.46 -30.99
C LYS A 320 -6.42 15.93 -30.73
N SER A 321 -6.32 16.36 -29.47
CA SER A 321 -6.03 17.75 -29.13
C SER A 321 -4.61 18.19 -29.47
N VAL A 322 -3.69 17.23 -29.70
CA VAL A 322 -2.30 17.51 -30.07
C VAL A 322 -2.06 17.13 -31.54
N ASN A 323 -1.64 18.10 -32.34
CA ASN A 323 -1.31 17.91 -33.75
C ASN A 323 0.09 17.29 -33.94
N LEU A 324 0.36 16.76 -35.13
CA LEU A 324 1.74 16.45 -35.53
C LEU A 324 2.48 17.75 -35.89
N PRO A 325 3.80 17.84 -35.64
CA PRO A 325 4.69 16.80 -35.11
C PRO A 325 4.72 16.69 -33.58
N ASP A 326 4.08 17.61 -32.86
CA ASP A 326 4.23 17.75 -31.40
C ASP A 326 3.79 16.52 -30.62
N LYS A 327 2.76 15.80 -31.11
CA LYS A 327 2.37 14.49 -30.57
C LYS A 327 3.52 13.47 -30.49
N ARG A 328 4.50 13.55 -31.41
CA ARG A 328 5.68 12.66 -31.42
C ARG A 328 6.83 13.16 -30.54
N LYS A 329 6.79 14.42 -30.16
CA LYS A 329 7.77 15.04 -29.25
C LYS A 329 7.32 14.96 -27.79
N ASP A 330 6.02 14.78 -27.56
CA ASP A 330 5.44 14.58 -26.24
C ASP A 330 5.74 13.16 -25.72
N ALA A 331 6.69 13.08 -24.78
CA ALA A 331 7.09 11.82 -24.17
C ALA A 331 5.96 11.15 -23.39
N GLU A 332 5.09 11.92 -22.71
CA GLU A 332 3.99 11.37 -21.92
C GLU A 332 2.98 10.66 -22.81
N LEU A 333 2.60 11.29 -23.93
CA LEU A 333 1.68 10.71 -24.90
C LEU A 333 2.26 9.46 -25.57
N ILE A 334 3.56 9.44 -25.88
CA ILE A 334 4.20 8.27 -26.47
C ILE A 334 4.27 7.10 -25.49
N ILE A 335 4.66 7.36 -24.23
CA ILE A 335 4.68 6.32 -23.19
C ILE A 335 3.28 5.74 -22.97
N LEU A 336 2.27 6.61 -22.86
CA LEU A 336 0.88 6.20 -22.71
C LEU A 336 0.42 5.35 -23.91
N ALA A 337 0.76 5.74 -25.14
CA ALA A 337 0.37 5.01 -26.33
C ALA A 337 0.95 3.60 -26.33
N LEU A 338 2.25 3.46 -26.02
CA LEU A 338 2.93 2.17 -25.98
C LEU A 338 2.32 1.23 -24.93
N ASP A 339 2.05 1.74 -23.72
CA ASP A 339 1.45 0.94 -22.66
C ASP A 339 0.00 0.54 -22.97
N LEU A 340 -0.81 1.43 -23.53
CA LEU A 340 -2.19 1.12 -23.91
C LEU A 340 -2.25 0.13 -25.10
N LEU A 341 -1.35 0.23 -26.08
CA LEU A 341 -1.26 -0.74 -27.17
C LEU A 341 -0.85 -2.14 -26.68
N ALA A 342 -0.08 -2.22 -25.59
CA ALA A 342 0.25 -3.47 -24.92
C ALA A 342 -0.87 -3.97 -23.98
N CYS A 343 -1.81 -3.10 -23.59
CA CYS A 343 -2.81 -3.38 -22.57
C CYS A 343 -3.77 -4.53 -22.97
N PRO A 344 -3.90 -5.59 -22.16
CA PRO A 344 -4.79 -6.73 -22.44
C PRO A 344 -6.27 -6.40 -22.19
N TYR A 345 -6.55 -5.25 -21.58
CA TYR A 345 -7.91 -4.82 -21.28
C TYR A 345 -8.53 -4.01 -22.42
N ILE A 346 -7.75 -3.55 -23.40
CA ILE A 346 -8.28 -2.81 -24.55
C ILE A 346 -8.70 -3.79 -25.64
N THR A 347 -9.91 -3.61 -26.18
CA THR A 347 -10.40 -4.48 -27.26
C THR A 347 -9.63 -4.25 -28.56
N HIS A 348 -9.63 -5.23 -29.45
CA HIS A 348 -9.00 -5.10 -30.76
C HIS A 348 -9.61 -3.94 -31.58
N ASN A 349 -10.92 -3.69 -31.46
CA ASN A 349 -11.56 -2.57 -32.15
C ASN A 349 -11.12 -1.21 -31.60
N ASP A 350 -11.09 -1.05 -30.27
CA ASP A 350 -10.63 0.19 -29.63
C ASP A 350 -9.16 0.46 -29.96
N ARG A 351 -8.33 -0.59 -30.02
CA ARG A 351 -6.92 -0.49 -30.44
C ARG A 351 -6.77 0.02 -31.87
N LYS A 352 -7.60 -0.48 -32.80
CA LYS A 352 -7.65 0.04 -34.19
C LYS A 352 -8.01 1.52 -34.23
N VAL A 353 -8.98 1.95 -33.43
CA VAL A 353 -9.37 3.37 -33.33
C VAL A 353 -8.19 4.20 -32.80
N MET A 354 -7.53 3.74 -31.73
CA MET A 354 -6.37 4.43 -31.17
C MET A 354 -5.22 4.56 -32.17
N CYS A 355 -4.87 3.49 -32.90
CA CYS A 355 -3.84 3.54 -33.95
C CYS A 355 -4.15 4.60 -35.01
N LYS A 356 -5.42 4.71 -35.45
CA LYS A 356 -5.85 5.76 -36.38
C LYS A 356 -5.68 7.16 -35.81
N VAL A 357 -6.06 7.38 -34.54
CA VAL A 357 -5.92 8.67 -33.85
C VAL A 357 -4.44 9.05 -33.65
N LEU A 358 -3.58 8.06 -33.45
CA LEU A 358 -2.13 8.21 -33.37
C LEU A 358 -1.46 8.35 -34.75
N GLN A 359 -2.23 8.24 -35.85
CA GLN A 359 -1.75 8.27 -37.23
C GLN A 359 -0.67 7.20 -37.49
N ILE A 360 -0.91 6.00 -36.96
CA ILE A 360 -0.14 4.79 -37.22
C ILE A 360 -0.81 4.07 -38.39
N ASP A 361 -0.07 3.84 -39.47
CA ASP A 361 -0.55 3.11 -40.63
C ASP A 361 -0.77 1.61 -40.31
N GLU A 362 -1.56 0.94 -41.16
CA GLU A 362 -1.97 -0.45 -40.93
C GLU A 362 -0.81 -1.45 -40.96
N ALA A 363 0.23 -1.17 -41.76
CA ALA A 363 1.43 -2.00 -41.80
C ALA A 363 2.19 -1.92 -40.47
N LYS A 364 2.41 -0.72 -39.93
CA LYS A 364 3.02 -0.51 -38.61
C LYS A 364 2.17 -1.07 -37.50
N GLN A 365 0.85 -0.91 -37.55
CA GLN A 365 -0.05 -1.52 -36.57
C GLN A 365 0.15 -3.04 -36.51
N THR A 366 0.21 -3.71 -37.66
CA THR A 366 0.43 -5.16 -37.74
C THR A 366 1.76 -5.58 -37.11
N LEU A 367 2.82 -4.78 -37.30
CA LEU A 367 4.12 -5.01 -36.68
C LEU A 367 4.06 -4.85 -35.15
N ILE A 368 3.40 -3.80 -34.67
CA ILE A 368 3.22 -3.53 -33.23
C ILE A 368 2.42 -4.66 -32.57
N GLU A 369 1.33 -5.11 -33.19
CA GLU A 369 0.54 -6.22 -32.68
C GLU A 369 1.35 -7.53 -32.63
N ARG A 370 2.16 -7.80 -33.67
CA ARG A 370 3.05 -8.96 -33.70
C ARG A 370 4.09 -8.88 -32.58
N TYR A 371 4.64 -7.69 -32.31
CA TYR A 371 5.57 -7.46 -31.21
C TYR A 371 4.92 -7.76 -29.86
N PHE A 372 3.76 -7.17 -29.56
CA PHE A 372 3.10 -7.35 -28.27
C PHE A 372 2.48 -8.74 -28.04
N ARG A 373 2.31 -9.56 -29.10
CA ARG A 373 2.02 -10.99 -28.93
C ARG A 373 3.17 -11.76 -28.29
N ARG A 374 4.42 -11.32 -28.54
CA ARG A 374 5.65 -11.92 -27.96
C ARG A 374 6.05 -11.23 -26.65
N HIS A 375 5.95 -9.91 -26.61
CA HIS A 375 6.31 -9.08 -25.46
C HIS A 375 5.03 -8.58 -24.77
N LYS A 376 4.68 -9.16 -23.62
CA LYS A 376 3.37 -8.94 -22.99
C LYS A 376 3.15 -7.54 -22.41
N PHE A 377 4.20 -6.73 -22.30
CA PHE A 377 4.16 -5.36 -21.78
C PHE A 377 5.33 -4.54 -22.32
N MET A 378 5.21 -3.21 -22.23
CA MET A 378 6.30 -2.27 -22.53
C MET A 378 6.90 -1.71 -21.23
N PHE A 379 6.15 -0.85 -20.52
CA PHE A 379 6.56 -0.29 -19.24
C PHE A 379 5.68 -0.78 -18.09
N THR A 380 4.38 -0.96 -18.36
CA THR A 380 3.41 -1.41 -17.35
C THR A 380 3.16 -2.91 -17.43
N LYS A 381 3.42 -3.62 -16.34
CA LYS A 381 3.01 -5.02 -16.17
C LYS A 381 1.51 -5.09 -15.84
N TRP A 382 0.70 -5.46 -16.83
CA TRP A 382 -0.77 -5.46 -16.68
C TRP A 382 -1.35 -6.66 -15.92
N THR A 383 -0.68 -7.82 -15.95
CA THR A 383 -1.19 -9.07 -15.38
C THR A 383 -0.18 -9.72 -14.43
N ASN A 384 -0.68 -10.50 -13.47
CA ASN A 384 0.14 -11.19 -12.47
C ASN A 384 1.11 -10.25 -11.75
N VAL A 385 0.61 -9.06 -11.37
CA VAL A 385 1.36 -8.08 -10.58
C VAL A 385 1.53 -8.63 -9.17
N ASP A 386 2.77 -8.69 -8.72
CA ASP A 386 3.10 -9.05 -7.34
C ASP A 386 3.41 -7.74 -6.61
N LEU A 387 2.41 -7.23 -5.89
CA LEU A 387 2.52 -5.92 -5.26
C LEU A 387 3.66 -5.86 -4.24
N THR A 388 3.96 -6.96 -3.54
CA THR A 388 5.09 -7.04 -2.60
C THR A 388 6.40 -6.83 -3.31
N LYS A 389 6.60 -7.52 -4.44
CA LYS A 389 7.83 -7.40 -5.22
C LYS A 389 8.00 -6.00 -5.79
N GLU A 390 6.94 -5.41 -6.36
CA GLU A 390 6.99 -4.08 -6.96
C GLU A 390 7.24 -2.99 -5.90
N LEU A 391 6.64 -3.11 -4.71
CA LEU A 391 6.89 -2.19 -3.59
C LEU A 391 8.31 -2.35 -3.03
N GLY A 392 8.80 -3.59 -2.85
CA GLY A 392 10.14 -3.86 -2.37
C GLY A 392 11.24 -3.29 -3.29
N ALA A 393 11.05 -3.36 -4.61
CA ALA A 393 11.97 -2.78 -5.58
C ALA A 393 12.02 -1.23 -5.53
N LYS A 394 10.95 -0.59 -5.06
CA LYS A 394 10.92 0.86 -4.82
C LYS A 394 11.63 1.24 -3.52
N VAL A 395 11.50 0.42 -2.47
CA VAL A 395 12.15 0.68 -1.16
C VAL A 395 13.66 0.52 -1.25
N SER A 396 14.17 -0.49 -1.97
CA SER A 396 15.62 -0.74 -2.11
C SER A 396 16.40 0.36 -2.86
N GLN A 397 15.70 1.30 -3.49
CA GLN A 397 16.30 2.47 -4.15
C GLN A 397 16.40 3.70 -3.22
N GLU A 398 15.82 3.66 -2.01
CA GLU A 398 16.01 4.71 -1.01
C GLU A 398 17.41 4.56 -0.37
N VAL A 399 18.36 5.40 -0.77
CA VAL A 399 19.79 5.35 -0.40
C VAL A 399 20.04 5.53 1.11
N TYR A 400 19.01 5.89 1.88
CA TYR A 400 19.08 6.09 3.32
C TYR A 400 17.90 5.34 3.97
N THR A 401 18.09 4.05 4.24
CA THR A 401 17.22 3.29 5.14
C THR A 401 17.87 3.22 6.51
#